data_AF-A0A327ZKV3-F1
#
_entry.id   AF-A0A327ZKV3-F1
#
_cell.length_a   1.000
_cell.length_b   1.000
_cell.length_c   1.000
_cell.angle_alpha   90.00
_cell.angle_beta   90.00
_cell.angle_gamma   90.00
#
_symmetry.space_group_name_H-M   'P 1'
#
loop_
_entity.id
_entity.type
_entity.pdbx_description
1 polymer ?
#
loop_
_entity_poly.entity_id
_entity_poly.type
_entity_poly.pdbx_seq_one_letter_code
_entity_poly.pdbx_strand_id
1 'polypeptide(L)'
;MTNVQFLVPKIYATIEDNGAERNVNKGELIVIQDNPQLVKALLDGGNFEDIPNGLYEEKNNEINALTRKYKAEVNAIETSKDPLYDIESNGTTKRHYDIKEKRMELEREVKAIVKTYFDELDKAIEEARILDAQSYTPYGQAETTKANAIVNKFEINSFVSYADAKESLTVALNEMNDAELTAVGTLLQRVKDIIYANESSELFARTFFNTVVDYVASAQPISLEDALKQLKRIDIGDEYNRFMAIEQASRGFNGEVTATLRA
;
A
#
# COMPACT_ATOMS: atom_id res chain seq x y z
N MET A 1 20.16 -6.84 10.91
CA MET A 1 18.82 -7.15 10.40
C MET A 1 18.17 -5.81 10.18
N THR A 2 17.63 -5.59 8.98
CA THR A 2 16.90 -4.37 8.67
C THR A 2 15.46 -4.59 9.11
N ASN A 3 15.03 -4.02 10.23
CA ASN A 3 13.65 -4.18 10.71
C ASN A 3 12.78 -3.18 9.94
N VAL A 4 11.78 -3.66 9.20
CA VAL A 4 10.91 -2.84 8.35
C VAL A 4 9.53 -2.81 8.98
N GLN A 5 9.08 -1.63 9.39
CA GLN A 5 7.76 -1.41 9.97
C GLN A 5 6.82 -0.75 8.96
N PHE A 6 5.56 -1.15 9.00
CA PHE A 6 4.53 -0.72 8.06
C PHE A 6 3.40 -0.07 8.85
N LEU A 7 3.27 1.25 8.72
CA LEU A 7 2.29 2.02 9.45
C LEU A 7 1.25 2.60 8.52
N VAL A 8 0.05 2.82 9.04
CA VAL A 8 -0.95 3.65 8.39
C VAL A 8 -1.20 4.93 9.19
N PRO A 9 -0.97 6.11 8.61
CA PRO A 9 -1.21 7.41 9.19
C PRO A 9 -2.69 7.68 9.29
N LYS A 10 -3.12 8.06 10.49
CA LYS A 10 -4.48 8.52 10.84
C LYS A 10 -4.74 9.98 10.54
N ILE A 11 -3.69 10.71 10.21
CA ILE A 11 -3.71 12.16 10.02
C ILE A 11 -2.83 12.57 8.85
N TYR A 12 -2.97 13.83 8.46
CA TYR A 12 -1.97 14.52 7.68
C TYR A 12 -0.88 15.06 8.62
N ALA A 13 0.37 14.71 8.35
CA ALA A 13 1.51 15.17 9.14
C ALA A 13 2.78 15.23 8.30
N THR A 14 3.78 15.91 8.81
CA THR A 14 5.16 15.78 8.35
C THR A 14 5.92 15.05 9.43
N ILE A 15 6.60 13.97 9.06
CA ILE A 15 7.46 13.19 9.95
C ILE A 15 8.92 13.35 9.55
N GLU A 16 9.84 13.29 10.51
CA GLU A 16 11.28 13.23 10.25
C GLU A 16 11.74 11.79 10.39
N ASP A 17 12.20 11.18 9.30
CA ASP A 17 12.75 9.82 9.28
C ASP A 17 14.20 9.86 8.80
N ASN A 18 15.12 9.48 9.69
CA ASN A 18 16.57 9.48 9.44
C ASN A 18 17.10 10.82 8.88
N GLY A 19 16.59 11.95 9.38
CA GLY A 19 17.00 13.31 8.97
C GLY A 19 16.37 13.81 7.67
N ALA A 20 15.41 13.08 7.09
CA ALA A 20 14.63 13.52 5.96
C ALA A 20 13.17 13.78 6.39
N GLU A 21 12.66 14.95 6.03
CA GLU A 21 11.24 15.26 6.20
C GLU A 21 10.40 14.54 5.14
N ARG A 22 9.33 13.88 5.58
CA ARG A 22 8.36 13.21 4.70
C ARG A 22 6.95 13.64 5.08
N ASN A 23 6.22 14.15 4.09
CA ASN A 23 4.78 14.38 4.24
C ASN A 23 4.06 13.04 4.16
N VAL A 24 3.16 12.83 5.10
CA VAL A 24 2.34 11.61 5.18
C VAL A 24 0.88 11.99 5.18
N ASN A 25 0.12 11.31 4.33
CA ASN A 25 -1.30 11.59 4.15
C ASN A 25 -2.14 10.54 4.85
N LYS A 26 -3.30 10.93 5.39
CA LYS A 26 -4.25 9.99 5.98
C LYS A 26 -4.51 8.80 5.04
N GLY A 27 -4.42 7.58 5.57
CA GLY A 27 -4.68 6.35 4.80
C GLY A 27 -3.54 5.88 3.89
N GLU A 28 -2.34 6.46 3.95
CA GLU A 28 -1.20 6.08 3.12
C GLU A 28 -0.26 5.07 3.80
N LEU A 29 0.11 3.96 3.16
CA LEU A 29 1.09 3.06 3.76
C LEU A 29 2.48 3.72 3.89
N ILE A 30 2.97 3.75 5.11
CA ILE A 30 4.28 4.27 5.48
C ILE A 30 5.20 3.10 5.80
N VAL A 31 6.30 3.02 5.06
CA VAL A 31 7.40 2.11 5.39
C VAL A 31 8.46 2.87 6.19
N ILE A 32 8.84 2.34 7.35
CA ILE A 32 9.93 2.85 8.18
C ILE A 32 10.96 1.74 8.33
N GLN A 33 12.19 2.02 7.91
CA GLN A 33 13.29 1.05 7.96
C GLN A 33 14.25 1.43 9.09
N ASP A 34 14.60 0.45 9.93
CA ASP A 34 15.64 0.56 10.95
C ASP A 34 15.49 1.71 11.97
N ASN A 35 14.26 2.18 12.17
CA ASN A 35 13.97 3.29 13.08
C ASN A 35 12.86 2.96 14.08
N PRO A 36 13.10 2.05 15.05
CA PRO A 36 12.09 1.61 16.00
C PRO A 36 11.65 2.70 16.99
N GLN A 37 12.50 3.71 17.23
CA GLN A 37 12.17 4.82 18.12
C GLN A 37 11.11 5.72 17.49
N LEU A 38 11.24 6.04 16.20
CA LEU A 38 10.24 6.78 15.45
C LEU A 38 8.92 6.02 15.44
N VAL A 39 8.93 4.73 15.10
CA VAL A 39 7.71 3.89 15.07
C VAL A 39 6.97 3.94 16.40
N LYS A 40 7.70 3.76 17.51
CA LYS A 40 7.10 3.84 18.84
C LYS A 40 6.48 5.21 19.12
N ALA A 41 7.17 6.30 18.81
CA ALA A 41 6.65 7.66 19.02
C ALA A 41 5.38 7.93 18.18
N LEU A 42 5.35 7.43 16.94
CA LEU A 42 4.20 7.56 16.05
C LEU A 42 2.98 6.77 16.57
N LEU A 43 3.19 5.55 17.05
CA LEU A 43 2.13 4.71 17.65
C LEU A 43 1.63 5.28 18.99
N ASP A 44 2.52 5.69 19.89
CA ASP A 44 2.18 6.25 21.20
C ASP A 44 1.37 7.56 21.06
N GLY A 45 1.60 8.31 19.97
CA GLY A 45 0.83 9.51 19.64
C GLY A 45 -0.61 9.23 19.19
N GLY A 46 -0.99 7.97 18.95
CA GLY A 46 -2.33 7.57 18.49
C GLY A 46 -2.65 7.97 17.05
N ASN A 47 -1.71 8.62 16.37
CA ASN A 47 -1.85 9.15 15.02
C ASN A 47 -1.49 8.15 13.93
N PHE A 48 -0.99 6.97 14.30
CA PHE A 48 -0.57 5.91 13.40
C PHE A 48 -1.04 4.57 13.96
N GLU A 49 -1.21 3.60 13.07
CA GLU A 49 -1.49 2.21 13.43
C GLU A 49 -0.56 1.28 12.66
N ASP A 50 -0.12 0.23 13.34
CA ASP A 50 0.80 -0.75 12.78
C ASP A 50 0.03 -1.77 11.95
N ILE A 51 0.51 -2.06 10.74
CA ILE A 51 -0.03 -3.13 9.91
C ILE A 51 0.66 -4.43 10.30
N PRO A 52 -0.09 -5.53 10.49
CA PRO A 52 0.50 -6.86 10.61
C PRO A 52 1.46 -7.17 9.45
N ASN A 53 2.76 -7.15 9.71
CA ASN A 53 3.82 -7.33 8.72
C ASN A 53 4.53 -8.69 8.82
N GLY A 54 4.16 -9.54 9.78
CA GLY A 54 4.81 -10.83 10.00
C GLY A 54 4.84 -11.73 8.76
N LEU A 55 3.77 -11.70 7.96
CA LEU A 55 3.72 -12.41 6.68
C LEU A 55 4.76 -11.88 5.67
N TYR A 56 4.89 -10.56 5.56
CA TYR A 56 5.92 -9.94 4.71
C TYR A 56 7.32 -10.34 5.20
N GLU A 57 7.59 -10.18 6.49
CA GLU A 57 8.91 -10.48 7.07
C GLU A 57 9.30 -11.94 6.86
N GLU A 58 8.38 -12.87 7.13
CA GLU A 58 8.62 -14.31 6.94
C GLU A 58 8.98 -14.63 5.49
N LYS A 59 8.14 -14.24 4.53
CA LYS A 59 8.32 -14.60 3.12
C LYS A 59 9.53 -13.86 2.50
N ASN A 60 9.78 -12.62 2.89
CA ASN A 60 10.97 -11.87 2.48
C ASN A 60 12.25 -12.55 3.01
N ASN A 61 12.26 -12.99 4.27
CA ASN A 61 13.38 -13.72 4.84
C ASN A 61 13.62 -15.08 4.16
N GLU A 62 12.55 -15.80 3.80
CA GLU A 62 12.62 -17.05 3.05
C GLU A 62 13.27 -16.85 1.67
N ILE A 63 12.81 -15.86 0.90
CA ILE A 63 13.39 -15.50 -0.40
C ILE A 63 14.85 -15.09 -0.28
N ASN A 64 15.20 -14.28 0.72
CA ASN A 64 16.58 -13.84 0.95
C ASN A 64 17.48 -15.01 1.40
N ALA A 65 16.96 -15.98 2.17
CA ALA A 65 17.69 -17.19 2.53
C ALA A 65 17.95 -18.07 1.31
N LEU A 66 16.95 -18.29 0.44
CA LEU A 66 17.11 -19.02 -0.81
C LEU A 66 18.13 -18.36 -1.75
N THR A 67 18.07 -17.03 -1.86
CA THR A 67 19.01 -16.25 -2.67
C THR A 67 20.45 -16.41 -2.17
N ARG A 68 20.66 -16.34 -0.85
CA ARG A 68 21.99 -16.55 -0.25
C ARG A 68 22.50 -17.98 -0.45
N LYS A 69 21.62 -18.99 -0.30
CA LYS A 69 21.94 -20.39 -0.58
C LYS A 69 22.35 -20.58 -2.03
N TYR A 70 21.58 -20.05 -2.98
CA TYR A 70 21.91 -20.09 -4.40
C TYR A 70 23.27 -19.47 -4.71
N LYS A 71 23.56 -18.27 -4.18
CA LYS A 71 24.87 -17.60 -4.37
C LYS A 71 26.02 -18.48 -3.89
N ALA A 72 25.87 -19.17 -2.76
CA ALA A 72 26.89 -20.08 -2.24
C ALA A 72 27.08 -21.32 -3.14
N GLU A 73 25.99 -21.91 -3.64
CA GLU A 73 26.02 -23.06 -4.54
C GLU A 73 26.66 -22.71 -5.90
N VAL A 74 26.31 -21.56 -6.48
CA VAL A 74 26.94 -21.07 -7.72
C VAL A 74 28.42 -20.82 -7.53
N ASN A 75 28.82 -20.13 -6.47
CA ASN A 75 30.24 -19.88 -6.20
C ASN A 75 31.03 -21.19 -6.02
N ALA A 76 30.43 -22.24 -5.43
CA ALA A 76 31.05 -23.55 -5.33
C ALA A 76 31.26 -24.21 -6.71
N ILE A 77 30.29 -24.07 -7.63
CA ILE A 77 30.41 -24.55 -9.02
C ILE A 77 31.47 -23.73 -9.78
N GLU A 78 31.44 -22.40 -9.64
CA GLU A 78 32.35 -21.48 -10.33
C GLU A 78 33.81 -21.63 -9.90
N THR A 79 34.06 -21.95 -8.64
CA THR A 79 35.43 -22.14 -8.10
C THR A 79 35.89 -23.59 -8.12
N SER A 80 35.04 -24.52 -8.55
CA SER A 80 35.37 -25.93 -8.64
C SER A 80 36.53 -26.18 -9.62
N LYS A 81 37.44 -27.06 -9.19
CA LYS A 81 38.56 -27.59 -9.99
C LYS A 81 38.29 -28.98 -10.53
N ASP A 82 37.06 -29.47 -10.40
CA ASP A 82 36.68 -30.78 -10.95
C ASP A 82 36.76 -30.72 -12.49
N PRO A 83 37.58 -31.57 -13.14
CA PRO A 83 37.72 -31.60 -14.60
C PRO A 83 36.39 -31.81 -15.33
N LEU A 84 35.38 -32.39 -14.67
CA LEU A 84 34.03 -32.55 -15.21
C LEU A 84 33.40 -31.20 -15.62
N TYR A 85 33.75 -30.11 -14.93
CA TYR A 85 33.24 -28.77 -15.22
C TYR A 85 33.91 -28.07 -16.40
N ASP A 86 35.02 -28.62 -16.89
CA ASP A 86 35.77 -28.10 -18.03
C ASP A 86 35.43 -28.87 -19.32
N ILE A 87 34.58 -29.89 -19.25
CA ILE A 87 34.08 -30.62 -20.41
C ILE A 87 33.11 -29.73 -21.20
N GLU A 88 33.50 -29.40 -22.43
CA GLU A 88 32.65 -28.72 -23.40
C GLU A 88 31.69 -29.70 -24.11
N SER A 89 30.43 -29.31 -24.19
CA SER A 89 29.38 -30.00 -24.97
C SER A 89 28.52 -28.94 -25.65
N ASN A 90 28.31 -29.06 -26.98
CA ASN A 90 27.56 -28.09 -27.79
C ASN A 90 28.04 -26.64 -27.64
N GLY A 91 29.35 -26.40 -27.48
CA GLY A 91 29.92 -25.06 -27.38
C GLY A 91 29.72 -24.37 -26.03
N THR A 92 29.35 -25.11 -24.98
CA THR A 92 29.27 -24.61 -23.60
C THR A 92 29.77 -25.67 -22.62
N THR A 93 30.05 -25.28 -21.38
CA THR A 93 30.59 -26.19 -20.36
C THR A 93 29.49 -26.75 -19.47
N LYS A 94 29.73 -27.92 -18.84
CA LYS A 94 28.84 -28.42 -17.78
C LYS A 94 28.63 -27.37 -16.68
N ARG A 95 29.65 -26.58 -16.36
CA ARG A 95 29.59 -25.47 -15.39
C ARG A 95 28.46 -24.50 -15.72
N HIS A 96 28.34 -24.12 -16.99
CA HIS A 96 27.26 -23.25 -17.44
C HIS A 96 25.87 -23.89 -17.28
N TYR A 97 25.73 -25.18 -17.64
CA TYR A 97 24.45 -25.89 -17.51
C TYR A 97 24.00 -26.01 -16.06
N ASP A 98 24.88 -26.45 -15.17
CA ASP A 98 24.56 -26.63 -13.75
C ASP A 98 24.20 -25.27 -13.09
N ILE A 99 24.92 -24.19 -13.39
CA ILE A 99 24.56 -22.82 -12.92
C ILE A 99 23.20 -22.37 -13.47
N LYS A 100 22.90 -22.69 -14.74
CA LYS A 100 21.59 -22.37 -15.34
C LYS A 100 20.47 -23.16 -14.67
N GLU A 101 20.67 -24.44 -14.39
CA GLU A 101 19.72 -25.28 -13.67
C GLU A 101 19.43 -24.71 -12.28
N LYS A 102 20.47 -24.37 -11.52
CA LYS A 102 20.34 -23.74 -10.21
C LYS A 102 19.56 -22.42 -10.23
N ARG A 103 19.70 -21.63 -11.29
CA ARG A 103 18.94 -20.39 -11.45
C ARG A 103 17.45 -20.67 -11.67
N MET A 104 17.13 -21.65 -12.53
CA MET A 104 15.73 -22.03 -12.77
C MET A 104 15.09 -22.60 -11.51
N GLU A 105 15.85 -23.34 -10.70
CA GLU A 105 15.42 -23.81 -9.37
C GLU A 105 15.08 -22.64 -8.45
N LEU A 106 15.99 -21.66 -8.30
CA LEU A 106 15.76 -20.44 -7.51
C LEU A 106 14.52 -19.66 -8.00
N GLU A 107 14.43 -19.37 -9.30
CA GLU A 107 13.29 -18.62 -9.86
C GLU A 107 11.95 -19.31 -9.61
N ARG A 108 11.91 -20.65 -9.68
CA ARG A 108 10.71 -21.44 -9.42
C ARG A 108 10.32 -21.38 -7.95
N GLU A 109 11.27 -21.53 -7.04
CA GLU A 109 11.02 -21.50 -5.59
C GLU A 109 10.58 -20.10 -5.15
N VAL A 110 11.25 -19.05 -5.61
CA VAL A 110 10.85 -17.65 -5.33
C VAL A 110 9.44 -17.38 -5.85
N LYS A 111 9.11 -17.81 -7.09
CA LYS A 111 7.73 -17.66 -7.63
C LYS A 111 6.68 -18.38 -6.78
N ALA A 112 7.00 -19.56 -6.25
CA ALA A 112 6.09 -20.29 -5.38
C ALA A 112 5.84 -19.54 -4.06
N ILE A 113 6.89 -18.99 -3.44
CA ILE A 113 6.78 -18.20 -2.20
C ILE A 113 5.98 -16.92 -2.44
N VAL A 114 6.28 -16.20 -3.52
CA VAL A 114 5.56 -14.97 -3.92
C VAL A 114 4.08 -15.26 -4.14
N LYS A 115 3.75 -16.38 -4.80
CA LYS A 115 2.35 -16.79 -4.97
C LYS A 115 1.67 -17.03 -3.63
N THR A 116 2.30 -17.79 -2.73
CA THR A 116 1.75 -18.04 -1.38
C THR A 116 1.54 -16.75 -0.60
N TYR A 117 2.52 -15.83 -0.65
CA TYR A 117 2.41 -14.51 -0.02
C TYR A 117 1.17 -13.75 -0.50
N PHE A 118 0.94 -13.66 -1.82
CA PHE A 118 -0.23 -12.96 -2.34
C PHE A 118 -1.54 -13.69 -2.07
N ASP A 119 -1.56 -15.02 -2.11
CA ASP A 119 -2.76 -15.81 -1.78
C ASP A 119 -3.17 -15.64 -0.30
N GLU A 120 -2.21 -15.54 0.61
CA GLU A 120 -2.45 -15.30 2.05
C GLU A 120 -2.82 -13.84 2.33
N LEU A 121 -2.17 -12.89 1.65
CA LEU A 121 -2.53 -11.48 1.75
C LEU A 121 -3.95 -11.20 1.24
N ASP A 122 -4.38 -11.85 0.15
CA ASP A 122 -5.74 -11.70 -0.38
C ASP A 122 -6.80 -12.23 0.60
N LYS A 123 -6.49 -13.28 1.37
CA LYS A 123 -7.37 -13.74 2.46
C LYS A 123 -7.43 -12.72 3.60
N ALA A 124 -6.29 -12.17 4.00
CA ALA A 124 -6.23 -11.15 5.05
C ALA A 124 -7.00 -9.87 4.66
N ILE A 125 -6.92 -9.47 3.38
CA ILE A 125 -7.71 -8.35 2.83
C ILE A 125 -9.22 -8.62 2.95
N GLU A 126 -9.66 -9.83 2.59
CA GLU A 126 -11.08 -10.18 2.68
C GLU A 126 -11.59 -10.24 4.13
N GLU A 127 -10.77 -10.74 5.06
CA GLU A 127 -11.08 -10.71 6.49
C GLU A 127 -11.13 -9.28 7.04
N ALA A 128 -10.16 -8.44 6.67
CA ALA A 128 -10.11 -7.02 7.05
C ALA A 128 -11.32 -6.26 6.52
N ARG A 129 -11.77 -6.53 5.28
CA ARG A 129 -12.99 -5.93 4.72
C ARG A 129 -14.22 -6.17 5.59
N ILE A 130 -14.37 -7.39 6.11
CA ILE A 130 -15.51 -7.75 6.96
C ILE A 130 -15.44 -7.01 8.31
N LEU A 131 -14.23 -6.83 8.85
CA LEU A 131 -13.99 -6.13 10.11
C LEU A 131 -14.15 -4.60 9.96
N ASP A 132 -13.61 -4.02 8.89
CA ASP A 132 -13.73 -2.60 8.56
C ASP A 132 -15.19 -2.18 8.41
N ALA A 133 -16.03 -3.03 7.81
CA ALA A 133 -17.48 -2.82 7.70
C ALA A 133 -18.19 -2.71 9.06
N GLN A 134 -17.54 -3.12 10.16
CA GLN A 134 -18.05 -3.03 11.53
C GLN A 134 -17.41 -1.88 12.32
N SER A 135 -16.31 -1.29 11.82
CA SER A 135 -15.66 -0.16 12.45
C SER A 135 -16.40 1.13 12.10
N TYR A 136 -16.80 1.90 13.11
CA TYR A 136 -17.40 3.22 12.92
C TYR A 136 -16.76 4.20 13.91
N THR A 137 -16.54 5.43 13.47
CA THR A 137 -16.12 6.50 14.37
C THR A 137 -17.27 6.80 15.34
N PRO A 138 -17.09 6.64 16.66
CA PRO A 138 -18.16 6.96 17.61
C PRO A 138 -18.41 8.47 17.64
N TYR A 139 -19.67 8.87 17.77
CA TYR A 139 -20.07 10.27 17.89
C TYR A 139 -21.15 10.43 18.95
N GLY A 140 -21.19 11.61 19.58
CA GLY A 140 -22.10 11.93 20.67
C GLY A 140 -23.26 12.85 20.26
N GLN A 141 -24.05 13.25 21.25
CA GLN A 141 -25.22 14.12 21.05
C GLN A 141 -24.85 15.51 20.50
N ALA A 142 -23.67 16.03 20.85
CA ALA A 142 -23.20 17.33 20.37
C ALA A 142 -22.95 17.29 18.85
N GLU A 143 -22.24 16.27 18.39
CA GLU A 143 -21.93 16.04 16.98
C GLU A 143 -23.22 15.80 16.18
N THR A 144 -24.15 14.99 16.72
CA THR A 144 -25.48 14.79 16.12
C THR A 144 -26.25 16.10 15.99
N THR A 145 -26.21 16.96 17.02
CA THR A 145 -26.93 18.25 17.00
C THR A 145 -26.34 19.19 15.94
N LYS A 146 -25.00 19.27 15.85
CA LYS A 146 -24.32 20.09 14.85
C LYS A 146 -24.54 19.59 13.43
N ALA A 147 -24.45 18.28 13.20
CA ALA A 147 -24.74 17.65 11.91
C ALA A 147 -26.17 17.95 11.44
N ASN A 148 -27.16 17.79 12.33
CA ASN A 148 -28.55 18.13 12.02
C ASN A 148 -28.71 19.62 11.71
N ALA A 149 -28.07 20.52 12.46
CA ALA A 149 -28.15 21.96 12.21
C ALA A 149 -27.59 22.34 10.83
N ILE A 150 -26.45 21.76 10.42
CA ILE A 150 -25.84 21.99 9.11
C ILE A 150 -26.70 21.47 7.97
N VAL A 151 -27.18 20.21 8.06
CA VAL A 151 -28.05 19.63 7.03
C VAL A 151 -29.38 20.38 6.95
N ASN A 152 -29.94 20.81 8.07
CA ASN A 152 -31.17 21.61 8.09
C ASN A 152 -30.96 23.00 7.47
N LYS A 153 -29.81 23.64 7.73
CA LYS A 153 -29.44 24.90 7.08
C LYS A 153 -29.29 24.73 5.58
N PHE A 154 -28.66 23.64 5.13
CA PHE A 154 -28.54 23.30 3.71
C PHE A 154 -29.92 23.14 3.05
N GLU A 155 -30.82 22.39 3.68
CA GLU A 155 -32.19 22.22 3.19
C GLU A 155 -32.93 23.55 3.06
N ILE A 156 -32.94 24.35 4.12
CA ILE A 156 -33.63 25.66 4.12
C ILE A 156 -33.05 26.58 3.04
N ASN A 157 -31.72 26.67 2.97
CA ASN A 157 -31.07 27.54 2.01
C ASN A 157 -31.27 27.07 0.56
N SER A 158 -31.43 25.76 0.33
CA SER A 158 -31.67 25.21 -1.01
C SER A 158 -32.94 25.76 -1.66
N PHE A 159 -33.98 26.06 -0.86
CA PHE A 159 -35.22 26.68 -1.34
C PHE A 159 -35.05 28.15 -1.75
N VAL A 160 -34.00 28.82 -1.28
CA VAL A 160 -33.74 30.24 -1.57
C VAL A 160 -32.70 30.39 -2.68
N SER A 161 -31.54 29.75 -2.49
CA SER A 161 -30.41 29.75 -3.42
C SER A 161 -29.64 28.44 -3.27
N TYR A 162 -29.87 27.52 -4.20
CA TYR A 162 -29.21 26.22 -4.17
C TYR A 162 -27.69 26.33 -4.38
N ALA A 163 -27.22 27.28 -5.19
CA ALA A 163 -25.78 27.50 -5.40
C ALA A 163 -25.06 27.88 -4.10
N ASP A 164 -25.60 28.85 -3.35
CA ASP A 164 -25.03 29.29 -2.08
C ASP A 164 -25.15 28.19 -1.00
N ALA A 165 -26.23 27.41 -1.06
CA ALA A 165 -26.41 26.26 -0.17
C ALA A 165 -25.31 25.20 -0.39
N LYS A 166 -24.96 24.88 -1.65
CA LYS A 166 -23.88 23.94 -1.98
C LYS A 166 -22.53 24.42 -1.44
N GLU A 167 -22.21 25.70 -1.66
CA GLU A 167 -20.97 26.30 -1.18
C GLU A 167 -20.90 26.27 0.36
N SER A 168 -21.96 26.73 1.03
CA SER A 168 -22.02 26.72 2.50
C SER A 168 -21.95 25.32 3.09
N LEU A 169 -22.55 24.30 2.46
CA LEU A 169 -22.43 22.91 2.90
C LEU A 169 -20.99 22.42 2.75
N THR A 170 -20.35 22.70 1.61
CA THR A 170 -18.97 22.28 1.34
C THR A 170 -17.99 22.87 2.36
N VAL A 171 -18.12 24.17 2.65
CA VAL A 171 -17.31 24.84 3.69
C VAL A 171 -17.54 24.19 5.06
N ALA A 172 -18.80 23.95 5.43
CA ALA A 172 -19.12 23.35 6.72
C ALA A 172 -18.55 21.93 6.85
N LEU A 173 -18.66 21.09 5.81
CA LEU A 173 -18.08 19.74 5.80
C LEU A 173 -16.55 19.78 5.94
N ASN A 174 -15.88 20.73 5.29
CA ASN A 174 -14.42 20.87 5.35
C ASN A 174 -13.91 21.34 6.73
N GLU A 175 -14.76 21.98 7.54
CA GLU A 175 -14.42 22.43 8.90
C GLU A 175 -14.82 21.42 9.99
N MET A 176 -15.56 20.37 9.64
CA MET A 176 -16.02 19.36 10.59
C MET A 176 -14.91 18.38 10.96
N ASN A 177 -14.92 17.92 12.21
CA ASN A 177 -14.05 16.82 12.64
C ASN A 177 -14.65 15.45 12.25
N ASP A 178 -13.87 14.37 12.42
CA ASP A 178 -14.26 13.01 12.02
C ASP A 178 -15.57 12.53 12.70
N ALA A 179 -15.80 12.86 13.96
CA ALA A 179 -17.04 12.47 14.65
C ALA A 179 -18.26 13.24 14.13
N GLU A 180 -18.09 14.53 13.82
CA GLU A 180 -19.14 15.38 13.22
C GLU A 180 -19.49 14.94 11.80
N LEU A 181 -18.49 14.65 10.97
CA LEU A 181 -18.68 14.11 9.62
C LEU A 181 -19.34 12.72 9.64
N THR A 182 -18.97 11.86 10.60
CA THR A 182 -19.63 10.56 10.78
C THR A 182 -21.10 10.72 11.16
N ALA A 183 -21.44 11.70 12.01
CA ALA A 183 -22.82 12.03 12.32
C ALA A 183 -23.60 12.54 11.09
N VAL A 184 -22.97 13.34 10.21
CA VAL A 184 -23.55 13.71 8.90
C VAL A 184 -23.84 12.48 8.04
N GLY A 185 -23.04 11.42 8.15
CA GLY A 185 -23.26 10.13 7.50
C GLY A 185 -24.67 9.56 7.69
N THR A 186 -25.27 9.73 8.88
CA THR A 186 -26.65 9.27 9.15
C THR A 186 -27.74 10.07 8.42
N LEU A 187 -27.38 11.23 7.87
CA LEU A 187 -28.28 12.16 7.19
C LEU A 187 -28.08 12.15 5.66
N LEU A 188 -27.22 11.26 5.13
CA LEU A 188 -26.88 11.21 3.70
C LEU A 188 -28.10 11.06 2.79
N GLN A 189 -29.11 10.28 3.18
CA GLN A 189 -30.33 10.14 2.38
C GLN A 189 -31.07 11.48 2.26
N ARG A 190 -31.20 12.24 3.36
CA ARG A 190 -31.82 13.57 3.34
C ARG A 190 -31.02 14.54 2.47
N VAL A 191 -29.69 14.52 2.58
CA VAL A 191 -28.81 15.34 1.73
C VAL A 191 -28.97 14.97 0.25
N LYS A 192 -29.01 13.67 -0.07
CA LYS A 192 -29.26 13.16 -1.43
C LYS A 192 -30.57 13.69 -1.98
N ASP A 193 -31.65 13.57 -1.22
CA ASP A 193 -32.99 13.98 -1.66
C ASP A 193 -33.02 15.48 -1.98
N ILE A 194 -32.40 16.32 -1.14
CA ILE A 194 -32.28 17.76 -1.40
C ILE A 194 -31.48 18.03 -2.68
N ILE A 195 -30.33 17.38 -2.86
CA ILE A 195 -29.46 17.58 -4.03
C ILE A 195 -30.18 17.20 -5.32
N TYR A 196 -30.79 16.02 -5.36
CA TYR A 196 -31.47 15.51 -6.56
C TYR A 196 -32.77 16.26 -6.87
N ALA A 197 -33.40 16.91 -5.88
CA ALA A 197 -34.57 17.75 -6.11
C ALA A 197 -34.23 19.13 -6.70
N ASN A 198 -33.02 19.65 -6.45
CA ASN A 198 -32.65 21.02 -6.82
C ASN A 198 -31.65 21.11 -7.99
N GLU A 199 -30.93 20.03 -8.32
CA GLU A 199 -30.00 20.05 -9.44
C GLU A 199 -30.70 20.05 -10.80
N SER A 200 -30.03 20.70 -11.76
CA SER A 200 -30.53 20.82 -13.13
C SER A 200 -30.38 19.54 -13.95
N SER A 201 -29.50 18.63 -13.52
CA SER A 201 -29.31 17.32 -14.15
C SER A 201 -28.89 16.27 -13.13
N GLU A 202 -29.23 15.02 -13.43
CA GLU A 202 -28.82 13.87 -12.62
C GLU A 202 -27.30 13.75 -12.51
N LEU A 203 -26.56 14.10 -13.56
CA LEU A 203 -25.10 14.06 -13.58
C LEU A 203 -24.49 15.03 -12.55
N PHE A 204 -25.00 16.27 -12.50
CA PHE A 204 -24.54 17.24 -11.52
C PHE A 204 -24.95 16.88 -10.09
N ALA A 205 -26.17 16.34 -9.92
CA ALA A 205 -26.64 15.80 -8.65
C ALA A 205 -25.70 14.71 -8.13
N ARG A 206 -25.40 13.73 -8.98
CA ARG A 206 -24.50 12.62 -8.64
C ARG A 206 -23.09 13.11 -8.32
N THR A 207 -22.56 14.05 -9.11
CA THR A 207 -21.21 14.59 -8.91
C THR A 207 -21.09 15.26 -7.55
N PHE A 208 -22.03 16.16 -7.22
CA PHE A 208 -21.99 16.85 -5.94
C PHE A 208 -22.29 15.92 -4.76
N PHE A 209 -23.24 15.00 -4.90
CA PHE A 209 -23.51 14.00 -3.87
C PHE A 209 -22.28 13.12 -3.60
N ASN A 210 -21.54 12.70 -4.63
CA ASN A 210 -20.29 11.98 -4.47
C ASN A 210 -19.26 12.80 -3.68
N THR A 211 -19.12 14.11 -3.97
CA THR A 211 -18.25 14.98 -3.18
C THR A 211 -18.62 14.99 -1.69
N VAL A 212 -19.91 15.05 -1.35
CA VAL A 212 -20.37 14.97 0.05
C VAL A 212 -20.03 13.60 0.66
N VAL A 213 -20.26 12.52 -0.09
CA VAL A 213 -19.90 11.17 0.34
C VAL A 213 -18.41 11.05 0.59
N ASP A 214 -17.57 11.65 -0.26
CA ASP A 214 -16.11 11.65 -0.10
C ASP A 214 -15.69 12.35 1.21
N TYR A 215 -16.31 13.49 1.55
CA TYR A 215 -16.08 14.14 2.86
C TYR A 215 -16.47 13.23 4.03
N VAL A 216 -17.66 12.61 3.99
CA VAL A 216 -18.11 11.72 5.06
C VAL A 216 -17.25 10.46 5.16
N ALA A 217 -16.83 9.90 4.02
CA ALA A 217 -15.95 8.74 3.96
C ALA A 217 -14.57 9.06 4.53
N SER A 218 -14.07 10.29 4.34
CA SER A 218 -12.78 10.72 4.91
C SER A 218 -12.75 10.71 6.44
N ALA A 219 -13.91 10.71 7.09
CA ALA A 219 -14.08 10.67 8.54
C ALA A 219 -14.25 9.27 9.12
N GLN A 220 -14.44 8.26 8.26
CA GLN A 220 -14.45 6.88 8.72
C GLN A 220 -13.06 6.47 9.20
N PRO A 221 -12.97 5.48 10.10
CA PRO A 221 -11.69 4.90 10.48
C PRO A 221 -10.95 4.47 9.23
N ILE A 222 -9.64 4.57 9.25
CA ILE A 222 -8.87 4.10 8.11
C ILE A 222 -9.05 2.60 7.96
N SER A 223 -9.40 2.22 6.75
CA SER A 223 -9.60 0.85 6.37
C SER A 223 -8.28 0.06 6.44
N LEU A 224 -8.26 -0.97 7.29
CA LEU A 224 -7.18 -1.95 7.28
C LEU A 224 -7.16 -2.74 5.97
N GLU A 225 -8.30 -2.91 5.31
CA GLU A 225 -8.38 -3.47 3.95
C GLU A 225 -7.55 -2.65 2.95
N ASP A 226 -7.72 -1.32 2.93
CA ASP A 226 -6.97 -0.46 2.01
C ASP A 226 -5.48 -0.40 2.36
N ALA A 227 -5.14 -0.44 3.65
CA ALA A 227 -3.79 -0.58 4.14
C ALA A 227 -3.10 -1.85 3.59
N LEU A 228 -3.77 -3.00 3.70
CA LEU A 228 -3.28 -4.29 3.20
C LEU A 228 -3.22 -4.33 1.66
N LYS A 229 -4.15 -3.69 0.96
CA LYS A 229 -4.07 -3.51 -0.52
C LYS A 229 -2.87 -2.67 -0.92
N GLN A 230 -2.50 -1.66 -0.15
CA GLN A 230 -1.29 -0.88 -0.39
C GLN A 230 -0.02 -1.69 -0.11
N LEU A 231 -0.03 -2.54 0.93
CA LEU A 231 1.07 -3.48 1.20
C LEU A 231 1.32 -4.42 0.01
N LYS A 232 0.28 -4.80 -0.73
CA LYS A 232 0.40 -5.61 -1.97
C LYS A 232 1.27 -4.94 -3.05
N ARG A 233 1.45 -3.62 -3.01
CA ARG A 233 2.28 -2.85 -3.95
C ARG A 233 3.76 -2.84 -3.58
N ILE A 234 4.11 -3.33 -2.40
CA ILE A 234 5.48 -3.37 -1.91
C ILE A 234 6.10 -4.69 -2.35
N ASP A 235 7.22 -4.60 -3.06
CA ASP A 235 7.96 -5.76 -3.51
C ASP A 235 8.52 -6.55 -2.32
N ILE A 236 8.48 -7.87 -2.45
CA ILE A 236 9.17 -8.80 -1.53
C ILE A 236 10.42 -9.35 -2.22
N GLY A 237 11.43 -9.71 -1.42
CA GLY A 237 12.66 -10.30 -1.92
C GLY A 237 13.61 -9.27 -2.52
N ASP A 238 13.80 -8.12 -1.86
CA ASP A 238 14.70 -7.06 -2.34
C ASP A 238 16.10 -7.56 -2.71
N GLU A 239 16.66 -8.50 -1.95
CA GLU A 239 17.97 -9.07 -2.25
C GLU A 239 17.95 -9.88 -3.56
N TYR A 240 16.88 -10.66 -3.78
CA TYR A 240 16.65 -11.41 -5.02
C TYR A 240 16.46 -10.46 -6.20
N ASN A 241 15.61 -9.44 -6.06
CA ASN A 241 15.34 -8.47 -7.14
C ASN A 241 16.60 -7.70 -7.54
N ARG A 242 17.38 -7.22 -6.56
CA ARG A 242 18.68 -6.59 -6.81
C ARG A 242 19.65 -7.56 -7.49
N PHE A 243 19.72 -8.80 -7.02
CA PHE A 243 20.57 -9.82 -7.62
C PHE A 243 20.21 -10.10 -9.08
N MET A 244 18.93 -10.31 -9.39
CA MET A 244 18.46 -10.57 -10.76
C MET A 244 18.68 -9.37 -11.68
N ALA A 245 18.49 -8.14 -11.19
CA ALA A 245 18.79 -6.93 -11.94
C ALA A 245 20.27 -6.83 -12.31
N ILE A 246 21.18 -7.14 -11.37
CA ILE A 246 22.63 -7.18 -11.61
C ILE A 246 22.99 -8.28 -12.63
N GLU A 247 22.41 -9.47 -12.51
CA GLU A 247 22.63 -10.55 -13.48
C GLU A 247 22.14 -10.20 -14.89
N GLN A 248 20.99 -9.55 -15.03
CA GLN A 248 20.47 -9.12 -16.33
C GLN A 248 21.36 -8.03 -16.94
N ALA A 249 21.79 -7.05 -16.15
CA ALA A 249 22.69 -5.99 -16.60
C ALA A 249 24.06 -6.54 -17.05
N SER A 250 24.65 -7.48 -16.30
CA SER A 250 25.95 -8.09 -16.66
C SER A 250 25.89 -8.89 -17.96
N ARG A 251 24.74 -9.53 -18.24
CA ARG A 251 24.50 -10.26 -19.50
C ARG A 251 24.30 -9.32 -20.69
N GLY A 252 23.56 -8.24 -20.50
CA GLY A 252 23.39 -7.20 -21.53
C GLY A 252 24.74 -6.63 -21.97
N PHE A 253 25.61 -6.32 -21.00
CA PHE A 253 26.97 -5.83 -21.26
C PHE A 253 27.86 -6.83 -22.01
N ASN A 254 27.84 -8.11 -21.61
CA ASN A 254 28.60 -9.16 -22.32
C ASN A 254 28.08 -9.40 -23.76
N GLY A 255 26.78 -9.20 -24.01
CA GLY A 255 26.18 -9.26 -25.33
C GLY A 255 26.63 -8.13 -26.26
N GLU A 256 26.74 -6.90 -25.74
CA GLU A 256 27.26 -5.76 -26.51
C GLU A 256 28.77 -5.89 -26.80
N VAL A 257 29.58 -6.32 -25.83
CA VAL A 257 31.03 -6.52 -26.02
C VAL A 257 31.32 -7.62 -27.04
N THR A 258 30.56 -8.72 -27.03
CA THR A 258 30.70 -9.78 -28.05
C THR A 258 30.20 -9.36 -29.42
N ALA A 259 29.21 -8.46 -29.52
CA ALA A 259 28.76 -7.88 -30.78
C ALA A 259 29.79 -6.90 -31.37
N THR A 260 30.44 -6.08 -30.52
CA THR A 260 31.50 -5.15 -30.98
C THR A 260 32.81 -5.85 -31.30
N LEU A 261 33.16 -6.96 -30.65
CA LEU A 261 34.34 -7.78 -30.98
C LEU A 261 34.15 -8.64 -32.24
N ARG A 262 32.92 -8.75 -32.77
CA ARG A 262 32.57 -9.48 -34.00
C ARG A 262 32.25 -8.56 -35.19
N ALA A 263 32.26 -7.25 -35.00
CA ALA A 263 32.10 -6.22 -36.03
C ALA A 263 33.46 -5.72 -36.51
#